data_AF-A0A0B6XY96-F1
#
_entry.id   AF-A0A0B6XY96-F1
#
_cell.length_a   1.000
_cell.length_b   1.000
_cell.length_c   1.000
_cell.angle_alpha   90.00
_cell.angle_beta   90.00
_cell.angle_gamma   90.00
#
_symmetry.space_group_name_H-M   'P 1'
#
loop_
_entity.id
_entity.type
_entity.pdbx_description
1 polymer ?
#
loop_
_entity_poly.entity_id
_entity_poly.type
_entity_poly.pdbx_seq_one_letter_code
_entity_poly.pdbx_strand_id
1 'polypeptide(L)'
;AMDSETLGESTVIISHGELLQGVLDKAHYGPSTYGLIHCCFELYGGDVAGRLLTYLGRLFTSYLQMTGFSLGAGDILVQRKADRKRKSFIRKSQHAGKVAVMKALGLHEIDTNEIDLLLELKRAHFDKEGLKMAEVDMCMKGETDKVQDDIARSIMPVRLEKGFPENSLQLMVQSGAKGSPVNCMQISCLLGQIELEGRRPPLMLSGRSLPSFLPYDVSPKAGGFV
;
A
#
# COMPACT_ATOMS: atom_id res chain seq x y z
N ALA A 1 30.60 25.59 -4.35
CA ALA A 1 29.22 25.34 -3.89
C ALA A 1 29.11 23.84 -3.73
N MET A 2 28.99 23.32 -2.50
CA MET A 2 28.75 21.89 -2.30
C MET A 2 27.27 21.65 -2.55
N ASP A 3 26.96 20.79 -3.51
CA ASP A 3 25.61 20.47 -3.96
C ASP A 3 24.77 19.98 -2.77
N SER A 4 23.56 20.48 -2.56
CA SER A 4 22.73 20.09 -1.41
C SER A 4 22.28 18.63 -1.44
N GLU A 5 22.55 17.90 -2.54
CA GLU A 5 22.43 16.43 -2.60
C GLU A 5 23.53 15.72 -1.79
N THR A 6 24.66 16.38 -1.48
CA THR A 6 25.77 15.78 -0.71
C THR A 6 25.54 15.75 0.80
N LEU A 7 24.54 16.46 1.35
CA LEU A 7 24.22 16.50 2.80
C LEU A 7 23.02 15.62 3.21
N GLY A 8 22.67 14.60 2.41
CA GLY A 8 21.57 13.68 2.73
C GLY A 8 21.98 12.55 3.68
N GLU A 9 21.11 12.16 4.61
CA GLU A 9 21.28 10.94 5.42
C GLU A 9 21.04 9.64 4.62
N SER A 10 20.65 9.74 3.35
CA SER A 10 20.40 8.61 2.45
C SER A 10 21.66 7.91 1.98
N THR A 11 22.78 8.64 1.88
CA THR A 11 24.05 8.11 1.39
C THR A 11 24.91 7.72 2.57
N VAL A 12 25.28 6.44 2.65
CA VAL A 12 26.17 5.94 3.70
C VAL A 12 27.62 6.01 3.24
N ILE A 13 28.43 6.76 3.98
CA ILE A 13 29.87 6.94 3.71
C ILE A 13 30.65 6.43 4.91
N ILE A 14 31.47 5.41 4.68
CA ILE A 14 32.40 4.86 5.66
C ILE A 14 33.81 5.03 5.11
N SER A 15 34.67 5.72 5.86
CA SER A 15 36.06 5.96 5.47
C SER A 15 36.98 5.60 6.63
N HIS A 16 38.06 4.87 6.33
CA HIS A 16 39.03 4.41 7.34
C HIS A 16 38.41 3.71 8.57
N GLY A 17 37.24 3.06 8.40
CA GLY A 17 36.53 2.37 9.47
C GLY A 17 35.58 3.24 10.30
N GLU A 18 35.42 4.52 9.94
CA GLU A 18 34.51 5.45 10.62
C GLU A 18 33.29 5.76 9.74
N LEU A 19 32.10 5.72 10.34
CA LEU A 19 30.85 6.14 9.70
C LEU A 19 30.80 7.68 9.69
N LEU A 20 30.99 8.29 8.52
CA LEU A 20 31.03 9.74 8.36
C LEU A 20 29.65 10.34 8.06
N GLN A 21 28.81 9.60 7.33
CA GLN A 21 27.51 10.07 6.87
C GLN A 21 26.54 8.91 6.70
N GLY A 22 25.26 9.21 6.92
CA GLY A 22 24.15 8.33 6.58
C GLY A 22 23.64 7.47 7.74
N VAL A 23 22.41 6.99 7.59
CA VAL A 23 21.76 6.11 8.57
C VAL A 23 21.87 4.66 8.10
N LEU A 24 22.21 3.77 9.03
CA LEU A 24 22.26 2.33 8.77
C LEU A 24 20.88 1.71 8.93
N ASP A 25 20.40 1.07 7.86
CA ASP A 25 19.14 0.35 7.81
C ASP A 25 19.35 -1.14 7.48
N LYS A 26 18.25 -1.84 7.19
CA LYS A 26 18.31 -3.24 6.75
C LYS A 26 19.18 -3.47 5.52
N ALA A 27 19.37 -2.49 4.64
CA ALA A 27 20.23 -2.63 3.47
C ALA A 27 21.72 -2.71 3.82
N HIS A 28 22.12 -2.34 5.04
CA HIS A 28 23.53 -2.33 5.46
C HIS A 28 23.92 -3.56 6.28
N TYR A 29 23.11 -3.92 7.28
CA TYR A 29 23.41 -5.05 8.18
C TYR A 29 22.42 -6.23 8.05
N GLY A 30 21.43 -6.12 7.17
CA GLY A 30 20.54 -7.22 6.84
C GLY A 30 21.12 -8.16 5.77
N PRO A 31 20.32 -9.12 5.30
CA PRO A 31 20.69 -10.03 4.22
C PRO A 31 20.59 -9.32 2.86
N SER A 32 21.45 -8.34 2.62
CA SER A 32 21.48 -7.49 1.43
C SER A 32 22.83 -7.58 0.73
N THR A 33 22.79 -7.69 -0.60
CA THR A 33 23.98 -7.62 -1.44
C THR A 33 24.60 -6.24 -1.37
N TYR A 34 25.92 -6.16 -1.30
CA TYR A 34 26.69 -4.91 -1.21
C TYR A 34 26.41 -4.06 0.05
N GLY A 35 25.75 -4.64 1.06
CA GLY A 35 25.63 -4.02 2.38
C GLY A 35 26.97 -4.02 3.14
N LEU A 36 27.03 -3.28 4.24
CA LEU A 36 28.21 -3.20 5.13
C LEU A 36 28.73 -4.58 5.52
N ILE A 37 27.85 -5.48 5.96
CA ILE A 37 28.26 -6.83 6.39
C ILE A 37 28.79 -7.66 5.23
N HIS A 38 28.21 -7.52 4.04
CA HIS A 38 28.68 -8.18 2.83
C HIS A 38 30.06 -7.68 2.41
N CYS A 39 30.29 -6.36 2.43
CA CYS A 39 31.60 -5.76 2.17
C CYS A 39 32.65 -6.20 3.19
N CYS A 40 32.29 -6.29 4.47
CA CYS A 40 33.19 -6.81 5.51
C CYS A 40 33.52 -8.29 5.29
N PHE A 41 32.56 -9.10 4.84
CA PHE A 41 32.79 -10.49 4.49
C PHE A 41 33.81 -10.62 3.35
N GLU A 42 33.67 -9.81 2.30
CA GLU A 42 34.56 -9.84 1.15
C GLU A 42 35.98 -9.36 1.49
N LEU A 43 36.11 -8.32 2.31
CA LEU A 43 37.41 -7.71 2.66
C LEU A 43 38.17 -8.45 3.77
N TYR A 44 37.46 -8.99 4.76
CA TYR A 44 38.05 -9.52 5.99
C TYR A 44 37.67 -10.98 6.30
N GLY A 45 36.81 -11.60 5.48
CA GLY A 45 36.36 -12.97 5.65
C GLY A 45 35.20 -13.16 6.64
N GLY A 46 34.68 -14.38 6.67
CA GLY A 46 33.48 -14.75 7.44
C GLY A 46 33.60 -14.59 8.94
N ASP A 47 34.76 -14.86 9.53
CA ASP A 47 34.96 -14.77 10.98
C ASP A 47 34.81 -13.32 11.48
N VAL A 48 35.37 -12.36 10.75
CA VAL A 48 35.30 -10.93 11.10
C VAL A 48 33.88 -10.40 10.89
N ALA A 49 33.23 -10.76 9.77
CA ALA A 49 31.85 -10.39 9.51
C ALA A 49 30.88 -10.93 10.58
N GLY A 50 31.07 -12.19 11.01
CA GLY A 50 30.27 -12.80 12.08
C GLY A 50 30.45 -12.12 13.44
N ARG A 51 31.69 -11.73 13.78
CA ARG A 51 31.99 -10.94 14.99
C ARG A 51 31.34 -9.56 14.92
N LEU A 52 31.43 -8.86 13.78
CA LEU A 52 30.81 -7.56 13.58
C LEU A 52 29.28 -7.65 13.77
N LEU A 53 28.62 -8.64 13.18
CA LEU A 53 27.19 -8.87 13.35
C LEU A 53 26.83 -9.09 14.84
N THR A 54 27.65 -9.87 15.55
CA THR A 54 27.46 -10.12 16.99
C THR A 54 27.60 -8.85 17.82
N TYR A 55 28.59 -8.00 17.51
CA TYR A 55 28.80 -6.73 18.21
C TYR A 55 27.67 -5.74 17.95
N LEU A 56 27.22 -5.60 16.70
CA LEU A 56 26.06 -4.77 16.35
C LEU A 56 24.79 -5.27 17.04
N GLY A 57 24.54 -6.59 17.04
CA GLY A 57 23.39 -7.17 17.73
C GLY A 57 23.35 -6.86 19.22
N ARG A 58 24.51 -6.95 19.91
CA ARG A 58 24.62 -6.59 21.33
C ARG A 58 24.44 -5.10 21.56
N LEU A 59 25.04 -4.26 20.71
CA LEU A 59 24.91 -2.81 20.78
C LEU A 59 23.45 -2.37 20.65
N PHE A 60 22.75 -2.83 19.61
CA PHE A 60 21.34 -2.49 19.38
C PHE A 60 20.43 -3.03 20.48
N THR A 61 20.68 -4.24 20.97
CA THR A 61 19.91 -4.81 22.09
C THR A 61 20.08 -3.98 23.37
N SER A 62 21.32 -3.62 23.72
CA SER A 62 21.58 -2.77 24.89
C SER A 62 20.98 -1.38 24.72
N TYR A 63 21.03 -0.81 23.52
CA TYR A 63 20.42 0.48 23.23
C TYR A 63 18.90 0.43 23.42
N LEU A 64 18.23 -0.57 22.84
CA LEU A 64 16.78 -0.74 22.96
C LEU A 64 16.33 -1.02 24.40
N GLN A 65 17.15 -1.68 25.21
CA GLN A 65 16.87 -1.88 26.63
C GLN A 65 16.88 -0.55 27.42
N MET A 66 17.69 0.43 26.98
CA MET A 66 17.80 1.74 27.64
C MET A 66 16.74 2.73 27.15
N THR A 67 16.49 2.78 25.85
CA THR A 67 15.59 3.78 25.24
C THR A 67 14.15 3.29 25.06
N GLY A 68 13.97 1.98 24.89
CA GLY A 68 12.70 1.38 24.52
C GLY A 68 12.29 1.71 23.07
N PHE A 69 11.31 0.96 22.57
CA PHE A 69 10.66 1.23 21.29
C PHE A 69 9.19 0.79 21.40
N SER A 70 8.26 1.64 20.97
CA SER A 70 6.83 1.35 21.09
C SER A 70 6.04 2.00 19.96
N LEU A 71 4.91 1.37 19.61
CA LEU A 71 3.97 1.85 18.62
C LEU A 71 2.61 2.03 19.33
N GLY A 72 2.06 3.23 19.25
CA GLY A 72 0.77 3.58 19.84
C GLY A 72 -0.27 3.97 18.78
N ALA A 73 -1.50 4.23 19.25
CA ALA A 73 -2.59 4.68 18.37
C ALA A 73 -2.24 5.98 17.62
N GLY A 74 -1.46 6.89 18.22
CA GLY A 74 -1.05 8.13 17.55
C GLY A 74 -0.22 7.92 16.28
N ASP A 75 0.43 6.76 16.11
CA ASP A 75 1.26 6.48 14.93
C ASP A 75 0.42 6.08 13.70
N ILE A 76 -0.86 5.71 13.91
CA ILE A 76 -1.79 5.32 12.84
C ILE A 76 -2.78 6.43 12.47
N LEU A 77 -2.91 7.46 13.30
CA LEU A 77 -3.87 8.54 13.11
C LEU A 77 -3.48 9.48 11.97
N VAL A 78 -4.50 9.93 11.25
CA VAL A 78 -4.36 10.81 10.08
C VAL A 78 -4.82 12.21 10.46
N GLN A 79 -4.13 13.24 9.94
CA GLN A 79 -4.54 14.63 10.16
C GLN A 79 -5.97 14.88 9.66
N ARG A 80 -6.75 15.65 10.43
CA ARG A 80 -8.17 15.96 10.11
C ARG A 80 -8.38 16.52 8.70
N LYS A 81 -7.46 17.34 8.21
CA LYS A 81 -7.53 17.91 6.85
C LYS A 81 -7.37 16.84 5.77
N ALA A 82 -6.48 15.88 5.99
CA ALA A 82 -6.26 14.76 5.07
C ALA A 82 -7.42 13.76 5.13
N ASP A 83 -7.96 13.47 6.32
CA ASP A 83 -9.14 12.62 6.47
C ASP A 83 -10.38 13.18 5.74
N ARG A 84 -10.60 14.51 5.78
CA ARG A 84 -11.66 15.15 4.98
C ARG A 84 -11.46 14.95 3.48
N LYS A 85 -10.23 15.02 2.97
CA LYS A 85 -9.93 14.75 1.56
C LYS A 85 -10.19 13.29 1.22
N ARG A 86 -9.72 12.34 2.04
CA ARG A 86 -10.04 10.91 1.91
C ARG A 86 -11.55 10.68 1.80
N LYS A 87 -12.34 11.25 2.71
CA LYS A 87 -13.81 11.14 2.67
C LYS A 87 -14.42 11.71 1.38
N SER A 88 -13.84 12.77 0.83
CA SER A 88 -14.27 13.33 -0.48
C SER A 88 -14.00 12.35 -1.62
N PHE A 89 -12.81 11.73 -1.66
CA PHE A 89 -12.48 10.72 -2.67
C PHE A 89 -13.36 9.46 -2.54
N ILE A 90 -13.63 8.98 -1.32
CA ILE A 90 -14.53 7.85 -1.08
C ILE A 90 -15.97 8.15 -1.56
N ARG A 91 -16.46 9.38 -1.42
CA ARG A 91 -17.77 9.76 -1.95
C ARG A 91 -17.78 9.77 -3.47
N LYS A 92 -16.71 10.25 -4.10
CA LYS A 92 -16.57 10.26 -5.57
C LYS A 92 -16.50 8.84 -6.14
N SER A 93 -15.84 7.92 -5.43
CA SER A 93 -15.69 6.54 -5.90
C SER A 93 -16.99 5.76 -6.03
N GLN A 94 -18.06 6.17 -5.33
CA GLN A 94 -19.39 5.55 -5.49
C GLN A 94 -19.89 5.54 -6.93
N HIS A 95 -19.51 6.53 -7.75
CA HIS A 95 -19.90 6.63 -9.15
C HIS A 95 -18.93 5.90 -10.10
N ALA A 96 -17.72 5.57 -9.64
CA ALA A 96 -16.70 4.91 -10.45
C ALA A 96 -17.17 3.53 -10.95
N GLY A 97 -18.02 2.85 -10.18
CA GLY A 97 -18.53 1.54 -10.56
C GLY A 97 -19.45 1.58 -11.78
N LYS A 98 -20.35 2.57 -11.87
CA LYS A 98 -21.19 2.77 -13.08
C LYS A 98 -20.32 2.98 -14.31
N VAL A 99 -19.32 3.85 -14.21
CA VAL A 99 -18.38 4.16 -15.30
C VAL A 99 -17.60 2.91 -15.75
N ALA A 100 -17.11 2.13 -14.78
CA ALA A 100 -16.37 0.90 -15.08
C ALA A 100 -17.21 -0.15 -15.81
N VAL A 101 -18.47 -0.35 -15.40
CA VAL A 101 -19.37 -1.30 -16.06
C VAL A 101 -19.73 -0.82 -17.47
N MET A 102 -20.07 0.46 -17.64
CA MET A 102 -20.38 1.01 -18.97
C MET A 102 -19.21 0.83 -19.93
N LYS A 103 -17.98 1.11 -19.45
CA LYS A 103 -16.75 0.91 -20.22
C LYS A 103 -16.53 -0.56 -20.60
N ALA A 104 -16.73 -1.49 -19.67
CA ALA A 104 -16.57 -2.92 -19.92
C ALA A 104 -17.59 -3.48 -20.92
N LEU A 105 -18.83 -2.95 -20.89
CA LEU A 105 -19.91 -3.41 -21.75
C LEU A 105 -20.04 -2.61 -23.06
N GLY A 106 -19.14 -1.65 -23.32
CA GLY A 106 -19.15 -0.82 -24.52
C GLY A 106 -20.35 0.13 -24.62
N LEU A 107 -20.95 0.52 -23.49
CA LEU A 107 -22.11 1.42 -23.43
C LEU A 107 -21.66 2.88 -23.31
N HIS A 108 -22.28 3.78 -24.08
CA HIS A 108 -21.99 5.22 -24.03
C HIS A 108 -22.86 5.94 -22.99
N GLU A 109 -22.27 6.89 -22.25
CA GLU A 109 -22.92 7.63 -21.15
C GLU A 109 -24.21 8.38 -21.56
N ILE A 110 -24.37 8.70 -22.85
CA ILE A 110 -25.43 9.58 -23.36
C ILE A 110 -26.76 8.81 -23.61
N ASP A 111 -26.69 7.49 -23.83
CA ASP A 111 -27.85 6.69 -24.30
C ASP A 111 -28.33 5.61 -23.30
N THR A 112 -27.67 5.45 -22.16
CA THR A 112 -27.89 4.26 -21.31
C THR A 112 -28.95 4.49 -20.23
N ASN A 113 -30.12 3.87 -20.36
CA ASN A 113 -31.07 3.76 -19.24
C ASN A 113 -30.54 2.77 -18.19
N GLU A 114 -30.88 2.95 -16.90
CA GLU A 114 -30.49 2.00 -15.84
C GLU A 114 -30.99 0.57 -16.11
N ILE A 115 -32.09 0.44 -16.85
CA ILE A 115 -32.68 -0.85 -17.26
C ILE A 115 -31.78 -1.57 -18.27
N ASP A 116 -31.22 -0.83 -19.25
CA ASP A 116 -30.39 -1.41 -20.31
C ASP A 116 -29.06 -1.89 -19.73
N LEU A 117 -28.46 -1.12 -18.82
CA LEU A 117 -27.27 -1.50 -18.06
C LEU A 117 -27.49 -2.80 -17.27
N LEU A 118 -28.64 -2.91 -16.59
CA LEU A 118 -28.99 -4.07 -15.78
C LEU A 118 -29.22 -5.31 -16.66
N LEU A 119 -29.82 -5.14 -17.84
CA LEU A 119 -30.02 -6.22 -18.81
C LEU A 119 -28.68 -6.76 -19.35
N GLU A 120 -27.75 -5.88 -19.72
CA GLU A 120 -26.43 -6.30 -20.20
C GLU A 120 -25.59 -6.94 -19.10
N LEU A 121 -25.64 -6.43 -17.85
CA LEU A 121 -25.02 -7.09 -16.70
C LEU A 121 -25.59 -8.49 -16.44
N LYS A 122 -26.91 -8.65 -16.58
CA LYS A 122 -27.55 -9.98 -16.48
C LYS A 122 -27.03 -10.92 -17.57
N ARG A 123 -26.93 -10.44 -18.81
CA ARG A 123 -26.38 -11.23 -19.93
C ARG A 123 -24.92 -11.64 -19.68
N ALA A 124 -24.10 -10.72 -19.15
CA ALA A 124 -22.72 -11.00 -18.79
C ALA A 124 -22.60 -12.01 -17.63
N HIS A 125 -23.50 -11.94 -16.64
CA HIS A 125 -23.48 -12.85 -15.49
C HIS A 125 -23.86 -14.29 -15.85
N PHE A 126 -24.79 -14.49 -16.79
CA PHE A 126 -25.21 -15.83 -17.26
C PHE A 126 -24.41 -16.33 -18.48
N ASP A 127 -23.34 -15.63 -18.84
CA ASP A 127 -22.47 -16.05 -19.93
C ASP A 127 -21.70 -17.33 -19.55
N LYS A 128 -21.72 -18.33 -20.43
CA LYS A 128 -21.17 -19.67 -20.12
C LYS A 128 -19.65 -19.65 -19.95
N GLU A 129 -18.97 -18.71 -20.61
CA GLU A 129 -17.51 -18.59 -20.60
C GLU A 129 -17.02 -17.64 -19.48
N GLY A 130 -17.91 -16.82 -18.91
CA GLY A 130 -17.60 -15.86 -17.84
C GLY A 130 -16.61 -14.75 -18.24
N LEU A 131 -16.29 -14.62 -19.53
CA LEU A 131 -15.32 -13.65 -20.05
C LEU A 131 -15.81 -12.22 -19.85
N LYS A 132 -17.09 -11.96 -20.12
CA LYS A 132 -17.68 -10.63 -19.94
C LYS A 132 -17.65 -10.16 -18.49
N MET A 133 -17.90 -11.07 -17.54
CA MET A 133 -17.83 -10.72 -16.12
C MET A 133 -16.38 -10.47 -15.68
N ALA A 134 -15.42 -11.21 -16.23
CA ALA A 134 -13.99 -10.95 -16.00
C ALA A 134 -13.54 -9.59 -16.56
N GLU A 135 -14.09 -9.16 -17.70
CA GLU A 135 -13.83 -7.83 -18.27
C GLU A 135 -14.42 -6.70 -17.40
N VAL A 136 -15.63 -6.91 -16.86
CA VAL A 136 -16.23 -6.01 -15.87
C VAL A 136 -15.35 -5.92 -14.62
N ASP A 137 -14.85 -7.04 -14.12
CA ASP A 137 -13.96 -7.08 -12.96
C ASP A 137 -12.66 -6.33 -13.21
N MET A 138 -12.06 -6.49 -14.39
CA MET A 138 -10.83 -5.80 -14.79
C MET A 138 -11.04 -4.28 -14.88
N CYS A 139 -12.13 -3.84 -15.52
CA CYS A 139 -12.43 -2.41 -15.62
C CYS A 139 -12.72 -1.79 -14.25
N MET A 140 -13.45 -2.53 -13.40
CA MET A 140 -13.72 -2.11 -12.02
C MET A 140 -12.44 -1.94 -11.23
N LYS A 141 -11.54 -2.92 -11.30
CA LYS A 141 -10.21 -2.85 -10.67
C LYS A 141 -9.44 -1.61 -11.13
N GLY A 142 -9.38 -1.36 -12.43
CA GLY A 142 -8.68 -0.21 -12.99
C GLY A 142 -9.22 1.14 -12.49
N GLU A 143 -10.53 1.28 -12.26
CA GLU A 143 -11.09 2.50 -11.70
C GLU A 143 -10.91 2.58 -10.16
N THR A 144 -11.02 1.46 -9.44
CA THR A 144 -10.79 1.44 -7.99
C THR A 144 -9.34 1.68 -7.61
N ASP A 145 -8.39 1.21 -8.43
CA ASP A 145 -6.96 1.42 -8.21
C ASP A 145 -6.60 2.91 -8.31
N LYS A 146 -7.19 3.65 -9.27
CA LYS A 146 -7.03 5.10 -9.36
C LYS A 146 -7.49 5.81 -8.09
N VAL A 147 -8.65 5.40 -7.56
CA VAL A 147 -9.20 5.96 -6.32
C VAL A 147 -8.28 5.64 -5.13
N GLN A 148 -7.78 4.41 -5.06
CA GLN A 148 -6.84 3.98 -4.02
C GLN A 148 -5.57 4.84 -4.06
N ASP A 149 -5.00 5.04 -5.24
CA ASP A 149 -3.80 5.86 -5.44
C ASP A 149 -4.04 7.34 -5.07
N ASP A 150 -5.19 7.90 -5.43
CA ASP A 150 -5.56 9.27 -5.07
C ASP A 150 -5.68 9.45 -3.55
N ILE A 151 -6.29 8.48 -2.86
CA ILE A 151 -6.38 8.49 -1.40
C ILE A 151 -4.98 8.34 -0.79
N ALA A 152 -4.18 7.38 -1.27
CA ALA A 152 -2.84 7.12 -0.77
C ALA A 152 -1.94 8.36 -0.89
N ARG A 153 -1.90 9.01 -2.07
CA ARG A 153 -1.16 10.27 -2.31
C ARG A 153 -1.65 11.42 -1.44
N SER A 154 -2.92 11.42 -1.06
CA SER A 154 -3.48 12.50 -0.24
C SER A 154 -3.04 12.44 1.23
N ILE A 155 -2.71 11.24 1.74
CA ILE A 155 -2.38 10.98 3.15
C ILE A 155 -0.89 10.68 3.33
N MET A 156 -0.36 9.70 2.61
CA MET A 156 0.99 9.16 2.84
C MET A 156 2.06 9.94 2.05
N PRO A 157 3.29 10.06 2.58
CA PRO A 157 3.73 9.72 3.94
C PRO A 157 3.53 10.86 4.96
N VAL A 158 3.33 12.11 4.52
CA VAL A 158 3.54 13.28 5.39
C VAL A 158 2.30 13.68 6.22
N ARG A 159 1.10 13.19 5.90
CA ARG A 159 -0.15 13.68 6.55
C ARG A 159 -0.68 12.78 7.67
N LEU A 160 0.18 11.96 8.25
CA LEU A 160 -0.11 11.35 9.55
C LEU A 160 0.00 12.41 10.66
N GLU A 161 -0.62 12.13 11.80
CA GLU A 161 -0.58 13.04 12.95
C GLU A 161 0.85 13.18 13.49
N LYS A 162 1.57 12.06 13.57
CA LYS A 162 3.02 12.02 13.78
C LYS A 162 3.73 11.76 12.45
N GLY A 163 4.75 12.56 12.15
CA GLY A 163 5.63 12.36 11.00
C GLY A 163 6.87 11.53 11.33
N PHE A 164 7.61 11.12 10.31
CA PHE A 164 8.97 10.59 10.47
C PHE A 164 9.89 11.69 11.02
N PRO A 165 10.81 11.39 11.97
CA PRO A 165 11.17 10.06 12.51
C PRO A 165 10.37 9.60 13.74
N GLU A 166 9.53 10.45 14.32
CA GLU A 166 8.80 10.16 15.56
C GLU A 166 7.69 9.10 15.39
N ASN A 167 7.19 8.93 14.17
CA ASN A 167 6.21 7.90 13.85
C ASN A 167 6.85 6.51 13.79
N SER A 168 6.60 5.70 14.81
CA SER A 168 7.20 4.38 14.94
C SER A 168 6.73 3.39 13.86
N LEU A 169 5.49 3.50 13.38
CA LEU A 169 5.00 2.67 12.27
C LEU A 169 5.77 2.98 10.97
N GLN A 170 5.95 4.27 10.66
CA GLN A 170 6.70 4.68 9.48
C GLN A 170 8.18 4.30 9.60
N LEU A 171 8.78 4.49 10.78
CA LEU A 171 10.17 4.13 11.03
C LEU A 171 10.41 2.63 10.81
N MET A 172 9.54 1.76 11.30
CA MET A 172 9.65 0.30 11.08
C MET A 172 9.58 -0.10 9.62
N VAL A 173 8.70 0.55 8.84
CA VAL A 173 8.50 0.23 7.43
C VAL A 173 9.62 0.80 6.57
N GLN A 174 10.03 2.05 6.80
CA GLN A 174 11.08 2.71 6.02
C GLN A 174 12.48 2.12 6.31
N SER A 175 12.76 1.73 7.56
CA SER A 175 14.01 1.03 7.92
C SER A 175 14.07 -0.43 7.42
N GLY A 176 12.95 -0.96 6.92
CA GLY A 176 12.83 -2.36 6.50
C GLY A 176 12.75 -3.36 7.67
N ALA A 177 12.62 -2.90 8.91
CA ALA A 177 12.54 -3.75 10.09
C ALA A 177 11.33 -4.68 10.04
N LYS A 178 10.13 -4.13 9.80
CA LYS A 178 8.91 -4.93 9.62
C LYS A 178 7.78 -4.15 8.95
N GLY A 179 7.07 -4.83 8.06
CA GLY A 179 5.96 -4.26 7.29
C GLY A 179 6.42 -3.63 5.98
N SER A 180 5.45 -3.17 5.21
CA SER A 180 5.65 -2.54 3.90
C SER A 180 4.84 -1.24 3.81
N PRO A 181 5.13 -0.37 2.83
CA PRO A 181 4.33 0.83 2.58
C PRO A 181 2.83 0.53 2.39
N VAL A 182 2.53 -0.63 1.80
CA VAL A 182 1.15 -1.12 1.62
C VAL A 182 0.49 -1.38 2.98
N ASN A 183 1.19 -1.94 3.96
CA ASN A 183 0.63 -2.14 5.30
C ASN A 183 0.28 -0.81 5.98
N CYS A 184 1.16 0.19 5.89
CA CYS A 184 0.86 1.53 6.42
C CYS A 184 -0.35 2.15 5.73
N MET A 185 -0.43 2.01 4.40
CA MET A 185 -1.58 2.48 3.63
C MET A 185 -2.87 1.80 4.07
N GLN A 186 -2.86 0.48 4.26
CA GLN A 186 -4.05 -0.27 4.68
C GLN A 186 -4.52 0.06 6.09
N ILE A 187 -3.58 0.33 7.01
CA ILE A 187 -3.89 0.70 8.39
C ILE A 187 -4.47 2.12 8.46
N SER A 188 -3.86 3.10 7.78
CA SER A 188 -4.21 4.51 7.93
C SER A 188 -5.17 5.04 6.87
N CYS A 189 -5.22 4.46 5.66
CA CYS A 189 -5.93 5.01 4.50
C CYS A 189 -7.19 4.21 4.14
N LEU A 190 -7.04 3.08 3.45
CA LEU A 190 -8.11 2.18 3.00
C LEU A 190 -7.53 0.78 2.75
N LEU A 191 -8.37 -0.26 2.78
CA LEU A 191 -7.93 -1.63 2.51
C LEU A 191 -7.72 -1.87 1.01
N GLY A 192 -8.59 -1.30 0.18
CA GLY A 192 -8.53 -1.41 -1.28
C GLY A 192 -9.53 -2.42 -1.84
N GLN A 193 -9.33 -2.79 -3.11
CA GLN A 193 -10.13 -3.80 -3.77
C GLN A 193 -9.76 -5.20 -3.26
N ILE A 194 -10.73 -5.94 -2.72
CA ILE A 194 -10.56 -7.34 -2.35
C ILE A 194 -10.70 -8.21 -3.59
N GLU A 195 -9.75 -9.12 -3.77
CA GLU A 195 -9.72 -10.08 -4.86
C GLU A 195 -9.75 -11.51 -4.33
N LEU A 196 -10.55 -12.34 -4.99
CA LEU A 196 -10.61 -13.79 -4.79
C LEU A 196 -10.21 -14.44 -6.10
N GLU A 197 -9.09 -15.17 -6.10
CA GLU A 197 -8.56 -15.85 -7.29
C GLU A 197 -8.35 -14.90 -8.49
N GLY A 198 -7.94 -13.66 -8.22
CA GLY A 198 -7.71 -12.62 -9.24
C GLY A 198 -8.98 -11.98 -9.80
N ARG A 199 -10.16 -12.30 -9.26
CA ARG A 199 -11.46 -11.72 -9.61
C ARG A 199 -12.06 -10.99 -8.42
N ARG A 200 -13.12 -10.21 -8.65
CA ARG A 200 -13.88 -9.59 -7.56
C ARG A 200 -14.74 -10.65 -6.85
N PRO A 201 -15.29 -10.35 -5.65
CA PRO A 201 -16.23 -11.23 -4.98
C PRO A 201 -17.35 -11.67 -5.94
N PRO A 202 -17.59 -12.99 -6.06
CA PRO A 202 -18.52 -13.51 -7.05
C PRO A 202 -19.95 -13.12 -6.75
N LEU A 203 -20.76 -12.99 -7.79
CA LEU A 203 -22.19 -12.80 -7.67
C LEU A 203 -22.88 -14.16 -7.44
N MET A 204 -23.88 -14.17 -6.57
CA MET A 204 -24.81 -15.29 -6.43
C MET A 204 -25.71 -15.40 -7.66
N LEU A 205 -26.39 -16.54 -7.85
CA LEU A 205 -27.37 -16.73 -8.94
C LEU A 205 -28.46 -15.64 -8.98
N SER A 206 -28.79 -15.05 -7.83
CA SER A 206 -29.71 -13.91 -7.70
C SER A 206 -29.13 -12.57 -8.17
N GLY A 207 -27.89 -12.54 -8.66
CA GLY A 207 -27.14 -11.34 -9.05
C GLY A 207 -26.64 -10.49 -7.87
N ARG A 208 -26.66 -11.01 -6.64
CA ARG A 208 -26.24 -10.27 -5.44
C ARG A 208 -24.84 -10.70 -5.02
N SER A 209 -23.99 -9.76 -4.61
CA SER A 209 -22.70 -10.10 -3.99
C SER A 209 -22.84 -10.53 -2.54
N LEU A 210 -23.72 -9.86 -1.78
CA LEU A 210 -24.15 -10.26 -0.44
C LEU A 210 -25.66 -10.00 -0.25
N PRO A 211 -26.31 -10.65 0.73
CA PRO A 211 -27.74 -10.44 1.00
C PRO A 211 -28.13 -8.98 1.29
N SER A 212 -27.19 -8.19 1.81
CA SER A 212 -27.34 -6.76 2.12
C SER A 212 -27.34 -5.84 0.90
N PHE A 213 -26.86 -6.31 -0.25
CA PHE A 213 -26.81 -5.52 -1.48
C PHE A 213 -27.98 -5.82 -2.40
N LEU A 214 -28.33 -4.83 -3.22
CA LEU A 214 -29.33 -5.01 -4.27
C LEU A 214 -28.78 -5.93 -5.37
N PRO A 215 -29.66 -6.68 -6.08
CA PRO A 215 -29.24 -7.42 -7.26
C PRO A 215 -28.56 -6.49 -8.28
N TYR A 216 -27.40 -6.90 -8.77
CA TYR A 216 -26.59 -6.17 -9.75
C TYR A 216 -26.19 -4.75 -9.31
N ASP A 217 -25.97 -4.56 -8.01
CA ASP A 217 -25.41 -3.33 -7.47
C ASP A 217 -23.99 -3.12 -8.04
N VAL A 218 -23.86 -2.07 -8.86
CA VAL A 218 -22.60 -1.70 -9.52
C VAL A 218 -21.69 -0.84 -8.65
N SER A 219 -22.05 -0.56 -7.41
CA SER A 219 -21.18 0.20 -6.52
C SER A 219 -19.88 -0.57 -6.23
N PRO A 220 -18.71 0.09 -6.16
CA PRO A 220 -17.46 -0.58 -5.82
C PRO A 220 -17.53 -1.34 -4.48
N LYS A 221 -18.29 -0.81 -3.51
CA LYS A 221 -18.52 -1.45 -2.21
C LYS A 221 -19.19 -2.82 -2.33
N ALA A 222 -20.20 -2.95 -3.20
CA ALA A 222 -20.84 -4.23 -3.46
C ALA A 222 -19.88 -5.22 -4.11
N GLY A 223 -18.93 -4.73 -4.91
CA GLY A 223 -17.85 -5.48 -5.53
C GLY A 223 -16.60 -5.67 -4.67
N GLY A 224 -16.64 -5.45 -3.36
CA GLY A 224 -15.52 -5.74 -2.47
C GLY A 224 -14.44 -4.65 -2.35
N PHE A 225 -14.73 -3.41 -2.73
CA PHE A 225 -13.85 -2.26 -2.46
C PHE A 225 -14.07 -1.73 -1.03
N VAL A 226 -13.04 -1.80 -0.19
CA VAL A 226 -13.12 -1.52 1.27
C VAL A 226 -12.24 -0.34 1.68
#